data_AF-A0A6N9VCA5-F1
#
_entry.id   AF-A0A6N9VCA5-F1
#
_cell.length_a   1.000
_cell.length_b   1.000
_cell.length_c   1.000
_cell.angle_alpha   90.00
_cell.angle_beta   90.00
_cell.angle_gamma   90.00
#
_symmetry.space_group_name_H-M   'P 1'
#
loop_
_entity.id
_entity.type
_entity.pdbx_description
1 polymer ?
#
loop_
_entity_poly.entity_id
_entity_poly.type
_entity_poly.pdbx_seq_one_letter_code
_entity_poly.pdbx_strand_id
1 'polypeptide(L)' 'MADLTPTPARPGLHVSKPSPNAPATGCAVCHCGATATATGDSQVRALVEGYTANHGAAHGRTGR' A
#
# COMPACT_ATOMS: atom_id res chain seq x y z
N MET A 1 -17.35 1.57 7.13
CA MET A 1 -16.04 1.04 6.71
C MET A 1 -15.00 1.63 7.64
N ALA A 2 -14.12 0.82 8.23
CA ALA A 2 -12.99 1.36 8.98
C ALA A 2 -12.10 2.16 8.03
N ASP A 3 -11.61 3.31 8.46
CA ASP A 3 -10.59 4.03 7.71
C ASP A 3 -9.29 3.21 7.78
N LEU A 4 -9.00 2.50 6.69
CA LEU A 4 -7.80 1.68 6.53
C LEU A 4 -6.67 2.50 5.88
N THR A 5 -6.80 3.82 5.80
CA THR A 5 -5.75 4.69 5.27
C THR A 5 -4.53 4.58 6.18
N PRO A 6 -3.35 4.23 5.65
CA PRO A 6 -2.15 4.09 6.45
C PRO A 6 -1.76 5.47 6.98
N THR A 7 -1.26 5.50 8.22
CA THR A 7 -0.79 6.73 8.88
C THR A 7 0.61 6.51 9.42
N PRO A 8 1.37 7.54 9.78
CA PRO A 8 2.67 7.35 10.43
C PRO A 8 2.59 6.52 11.72
N ALA A 9 1.48 6.63 12.47
CA ALA A 9 1.22 5.84 13.67
C ALA A 9 0.82 4.38 13.37
N ARG A 10 0.30 4.12 12.18
CA ARG A 10 -0.15 2.80 11.70
C ARG A 10 0.28 2.65 10.23
N PRO A 11 1.58 2.48 9.96
CA PRO A 11 2.09 2.42 8.60
C PRO A 11 1.61 1.15 7.91
N GLY A 12 1.68 1.17 6.58
CA GLY A 12 1.07 0.14 5.76
C GLY A 12 0.81 0.62 4.35
N LEU A 13 0.17 -0.24 3.58
CA LEU A 13 -0.27 0.04 2.23
C LEU A 13 -1.76 -0.25 2.11
N HIS A 14 -2.50 0.72 1.59
CA HIS A 14 -3.92 0.62 1.33
C HIS A 14 -4.19 0.85 -0.15
N VAL A 15 -4.98 -0.05 -0.74
CA VAL A 15 -5.41 0.04 -2.13
C VAL A 15 -6.93 0.00 -2.16
N SER A 16 -7.52 0.93 -2.90
CA SER A 16 -8.97 1.03 -3.09
C SER A 16 -9.28 1.08 -4.56
N LYS A 17 -10.16 0.19 -5.02
CA LYS A 17 -10.70 0.21 -6.38
C LYS A 17 -12.23 0.14 -6.31
N PRO A 18 -12.94 1.27 -6.47
CA PRO A 18 -14.38 1.32 -6.20
C PRO A 18 -15.22 0.60 -7.26
N SER A 19 -14.68 0.38 -8.45
CA SER A 19 -15.29 -0.46 -9.49
C SER A 19 -14.24 -0.93 -10.50
N PRO A 20 -14.53 -1.95 -11.33
CA PRO A 20 -13.59 -2.44 -12.35
C PRO A 20 -13.14 -1.36 -13.34
N ASN A 21 -14.04 -0.41 -13.63
CA ASN A 21 -13.86 0.63 -14.65
C ASN A 21 -13.35 1.96 -14.07
N ALA A 22 -13.36 2.12 -12.74
CA ALA A 22 -12.79 3.28 -12.08
C ALA A 22 -11.29 3.05 -11.81
N PRO A 23 -10.47 4.12 -11.86
CA PRO A 23 -9.06 3.99 -11.52
C PRO A 23 -8.88 3.56 -10.06
N ALA A 24 -7.92 2.67 -9.80
CA ALA A 24 -7.51 2.36 -8.44
C ALA A 24 -6.84 3.58 -7.78
N THR A 25 -6.90 3.64 -6.46
CA THR A 25 -6.13 4.56 -5.63
C THR A 25 -5.32 3.76 -4.64
N GLY A 26 -4.11 4.24 -4.34
CA GLY A 26 -3.19 3.59 -3.43
C GLY A 26 -2.48 4.60 -2.55
N CYS A 27 -2.35 4.29 -1.27
CA CYS A 27 -1.60 5.06 -0.29
C CYS A 27 -0.63 4.12 0.43
N ALA A 28 0.61 4.55 0.59
CA ALA A 28 1.63 3.82 1.33
C ALA A 28 2.28 4.76 2.34
N VAL A 29 2.43 4.29 3.57
CA VAL A 29 3.21 4.96 4.62
C VAL A 29 4.20 3.96 5.17
N CYS A 30 5.48 4.36 5.18
CA CYS A 30 6.60 3.60 5.71
C CYS A 30 6.91 4.02 7.15
N HIS A 31 7.36 3.07 7.98
CA HIS A 31 7.93 3.37 9.30
C HIS A 31 9.14 4.33 9.25
N CYS A 32 9.83 4.37 8.11
CA CYS A 32 10.93 5.27 7.82
C CYS A 32 10.50 6.74 7.60
N GLY A 33 9.20 7.04 7.66
CA GLY A 33 8.65 8.38 7.41
C GLY A 33 8.36 8.69 5.94
N ALA A 34 8.73 7.81 5.01
CA ALA A 34 8.37 7.96 3.60
C ALA A 34 6.87 7.68 3.37
N THR A 35 6.23 8.51 2.55
CA THR A 35 4.83 8.36 2.15
C THR A 35 4.71 8.46 0.64
N ALA A 36 3.82 7.68 0.05
CA ALA A 36 3.55 7.72 -1.38
C ALA A 36 2.06 7.50 -1.66
N THR A 37 1.56 8.19 -2.69
CA THR A 37 0.17 8.07 -3.16
C THR A 37 0.17 7.86 -4.67
N ALA A 38 -0.69 6.98 -5.18
CA ALA A 38 -0.81 6.68 -6.60
C ALA A 38 -2.28 6.57 -7.02
N THR A 39 -2.58 6.97 -8.26
CA THR A 39 -3.91 6.87 -8.85
C THR A 39 -3.82 6.27 -10.24
N GLY A 40 -4.61 5.23 -10.52
CA GLY A 40 -4.58 4.45 -11.75
C GLY A 40 -3.91 3.09 -11.53
N ASP A 41 -4.43 2.07 -12.21
CA ASP A 41 -4.08 0.67 -11.93
C ASP A 41 -2.59 0.37 -12.04
N SER A 42 -1.94 0.84 -13.11
CA SER A 42 -0.51 0.62 -13.32
C SER A 42 0.36 1.33 -12.29
N GLN A 43 -0.05 2.53 -11.86
CA GLN A 43 0.68 3.33 -10.88
C GLN A 43 0.52 2.75 -9.47
N VAL A 44 -0.69 2.31 -9.12
CA VAL A 44 -0.98 1.61 -7.87
C VAL A 44 -0.25 0.27 -7.82
N ARG A 45 -0.17 -0.46 -8.94
CA ARG A 45 0.64 -1.67 -9.04
C ARG A 45 2.12 -1.37 -8.78
N ALA A 46 2.69 -0.37 -9.44
CA ALA A 46 4.08 0.03 -9.20
C ALA A 46 4.33 0.45 -7.75
N LEU A 47 3.36 1.14 -7.12
CA LEU A 47 3.41 1.49 -5.70
C LEU A 47 3.43 0.25 -4.80
N VAL A 48 2.58 -0.74 -5.07
CA VAL A 48 2.54 -2.01 -4.33
C VAL A 48 3.84 -2.79 -4.50
N GLU A 49 4.33 -2.89 -5.74
CA GLU A 49 5.60 -3.55 -6.05
C GLU A 49 6.78 -2.86 -5.36
N GLY A 50 6.85 -1.53 -5.40
CA GLY A 50 7.88 -0.75 -4.73
C GLY A 50 7.83 -0.86 -3.20
N TYR A 51 6.63 -0.78 -2.61
CA TYR A 51 6.44 -1.00 -1.17
C TYR A 51 6.84 -2.43 -0.78
N THR A 52 6.48 -3.43 -1.58
CA THR A 52 6.87 -4.83 -1.37
C THR A 52 8.36 -5.06 -1.59
N ALA A 53 9.03 -4.36 -2.51
CA ALA A 53 10.47 -4.48 -2.68
C ALA A 53 11.24 -3.84 -1.51
N ASN A 54 10.76 -2.69 -1.02
CA ASN A 54 11.39 -1.94 0.06
C ASN A 54 11.12 -2.51 1.47
N HIS A 55 9.99 -3.19 1.63
CA HIS A 55 9.55 -3.80 2.90
C HIS A 55 9.28 -5.29 2.78
N GLY A 56 9.86 -5.93 1.75
CA GLY A 56 9.60 -7.31 1.36
C GLY A 56 9.65 -8.27 2.53
N ALA A 57 8.74 -9.25 2.51
CA ALA A 57 8.59 -10.35 3.47
C ALA A 57 9.11 -10.12 4.91
N ALA A 58 8.93 -8.93 5.49
CA ALA A 58 8.93 -8.79 6.95
C ALA A 58 7.76 -9.60 7.56
N HIS A 59 6.79 -9.98 6.71
CA HIS A 59 5.74 -10.96 6.94
C HIS A 59 5.94 -12.27 6.17
N GLY A 60 7.18 -12.70 5.95
CA GLY A 60 7.45 -14.12 5.80
C GLY A 60 7.05 -14.78 7.12
N ARG A 61 5.79 -15.24 7.24
CA ARG A 61 5.41 -16.15 8.32
C ARG A 61 6.27 -17.40 8.18
N THR A 62 7.43 -17.42 8.83
CA THR A 62 7.88 -18.61 9.54
C THR A 62 6.94 -18.79 10.72
N GLY A 63 5.72 -19.23 10.42
CA GLY A 63 4.93 -19.98 11.39
C GLY A 63 5.52 -21.38 11.38
N ARG A 64 6.36 -21.64 12.38
CA ARG A 64 6.81 -22.99 12.76
C ARG A 64 5.63 -23.89 13.09
#